data_AF-A0A1I8JUN1-F1
#
_entry.id   AF-A0A1I8JUN1-F1
#
_cell.length_a   1.000
_cell.length_b   1.000
_cell.length_c   1.000
_cell.angle_alpha   90.00
_cell.angle_beta   90.00
_cell.angle_gamma   90.00
#
_symmetry.space_group_name_H-M   'P 1'
#
loop_
_entity.id
_entity.type
_entity.pdbx_description
1 polymer ?
#
loop_
_entity_poly.entity_id
_entity_poly.type
_entity_poly.pdbx_seq_one_letter_code
_entity_poly.pdbx_strand_id
1 'polypeptide(L)'
;MALWNQRNLAPPVVLNAPVKSKHIKKDISALAETSKNMLKYYSTLGSFEKAAAYQSRFCNYWKNRLRNMHGFQIMRRLNQMLLRMKNMDLVRIIMDFHGFLPESSYIELEVNLPVRSNLEHLLVKMQGLSKVLLRVVYLTKEAARYHLKQIAIGFLYHMYTMFLGQVGDLWLYARAVCKSTVEFYNELYPALLILPETKQKWLPKGYELPANLATWLGEEYDREILCTGDTNVELNLAENSNIFNILQHHTKDEEDYLPPRETNPTEMPSRHQLSSFSSVPKVMLMQSLRSDTGELVERAERTVAQHFDISQLNHIRSKFHVQQFIIQERKKRTDCPAEALTHGISETDFGDFNVRLMMNFKQLSSAEFVKFFKEQLQQLISMDA
;
A
#
# COMPACT_ATOMS: atom_id res chain seq x y z
N MET A 1 11.33 4.73 -11.44
CA MET A 1 10.17 3.94 -10.98
C MET A 1 9.51 3.22 -12.16
N ALA A 2 9.15 1.94 -12.01
CA ALA A 2 8.49 1.16 -13.07
C ALA A 2 7.07 1.68 -13.38
N LEU A 3 6.68 1.68 -14.67
CA LEU A 3 5.45 2.28 -15.17
C LEU A 3 4.18 1.70 -14.51
N TRP A 4 4.12 0.39 -14.34
CA TRP A 4 3.00 -0.33 -13.72
C TRP A 4 2.76 0.05 -12.24
N ASN A 5 3.77 0.58 -11.54
CA ASN A 5 3.65 0.94 -10.12
C ASN A 5 3.20 2.38 -9.90
N GLN A 6 3.02 3.18 -10.96
CA GLN A 6 2.56 4.56 -10.84
C GLN A 6 1.06 4.59 -10.47
N ARG A 7 0.72 5.33 -9.40
CA ARG A 7 -0.68 5.43 -8.91
C ARG A 7 -1.56 6.18 -9.91
N ASN A 8 -1.10 7.33 -10.38
CA ASN A 8 -1.82 8.21 -11.29
C ASN A 8 -1.21 8.11 -12.69
N LEU A 9 -1.34 6.94 -13.30
CA LEU A 9 -0.90 6.74 -14.67
C LEU A 9 -1.90 7.41 -15.62
N ALA A 10 -1.46 8.47 -16.31
CA ALA A 10 -2.31 9.19 -17.25
C ALA A 10 -2.73 8.29 -18.41
N PRO A 11 -4.03 8.26 -18.76
CA PRO A 11 -4.49 7.51 -19.91
C PRO A 11 -3.90 8.09 -21.21
N PRO A 12 -3.67 7.24 -22.23
CA PRO A 12 -3.30 7.71 -23.56
C PRO A 12 -4.42 8.55 -24.17
N VAL A 13 -4.08 9.34 -25.19
CA VAL A 13 -5.09 10.07 -25.97
C VAL A 13 -5.94 9.05 -26.71
N VAL A 14 -7.25 9.10 -26.45
CA VAL A 14 -8.22 8.22 -27.11
C VAL A 14 -8.31 8.61 -28.58
N LEU A 15 -7.79 7.74 -29.45
CA LEU A 15 -7.80 7.90 -30.89
C LEU A 15 -8.19 6.57 -31.53
N ASN A 16 -8.95 6.68 -32.63
CA ASN A 16 -9.29 5.56 -33.50
C ASN A 16 -8.64 5.80 -34.86
N ALA A 17 -8.15 4.75 -35.50
CA ALA A 17 -7.59 4.83 -36.84
C ALA A 17 -8.17 3.73 -37.74
N PRO A 18 -8.40 4.04 -39.04
CA PRO A 18 -8.97 3.08 -39.98
C PRO A 18 -7.93 2.01 -40.34
N VAL A 19 -8.32 0.73 -40.25
CA VAL A 19 -7.50 -0.42 -40.62
C VAL A 19 -8.26 -1.30 -41.61
N LYS A 20 -7.58 -1.76 -42.66
CA LYS A 20 -8.15 -2.69 -43.66
C LYS A 20 -8.30 -4.08 -43.05
N SER A 21 -9.53 -4.59 -43.02
CA SER A 21 -9.87 -5.77 -42.20
C SER A 21 -9.60 -7.12 -42.87
N LYS A 22 -9.23 -7.17 -44.15
CA LYS A 22 -9.23 -8.40 -44.97
C LYS A 22 -8.46 -9.59 -44.38
N HIS A 23 -7.33 -9.36 -43.70
CA HIS A 23 -6.50 -10.43 -43.10
C HIS A 23 -6.60 -10.53 -41.58
N ILE A 24 -7.33 -9.61 -40.93
CA ILE A 24 -7.27 -9.36 -39.48
C ILE A 24 -8.64 -9.59 -38.80
N LYS A 25 -9.70 -9.84 -39.59
CA LYS A 25 -11.07 -10.09 -39.10
C LYS A 25 -11.16 -11.10 -37.94
N LYS A 26 -10.43 -12.21 -38.02
CA LYS A 26 -10.45 -13.25 -36.98
C LYS A 26 -9.86 -12.74 -35.67
N ASP A 27 -8.75 -12.01 -35.74
CA ASP A 27 -8.06 -11.52 -34.56
C ASP A 27 -8.80 -10.35 -33.89
N ILE A 28 -9.47 -9.50 -34.69
CA ILE A 28 -10.37 -8.44 -34.17
C ILE A 28 -11.57 -9.06 -33.44
N SER A 29 -12.17 -10.11 -34.02
CA SER A 29 -13.27 -10.83 -33.38
C SER A 29 -12.83 -11.50 -32.08
N ALA A 30 -11.64 -12.14 -32.08
CA ALA A 30 -11.04 -12.71 -30.87
C ALA A 30 -10.79 -11.64 -29.80
N LEU A 31 -10.23 -10.48 -30.18
CA LEU A 31 -10.01 -9.35 -29.26
C LEU A 31 -11.31 -8.81 -28.65
N ALA A 32 -12.36 -8.66 -29.46
CA ALA A 32 -13.68 -8.22 -29.01
C ALA A 32 -14.31 -9.23 -28.05
N GLU A 33 -14.20 -10.53 -28.34
CA GLU A 33 -14.71 -11.61 -27.50
C GLU A 33 -13.93 -11.72 -26.18
N THR A 34 -12.60 -11.66 -26.20
CA THR A 34 -11.78 -11.61 -24.97
C THR A 34 -12.16 -10.39 -24.12
N SER A 35 -12.32 -9.20 -24.72
CA SER A 35 -12.72 -8.00 -23.99
C SER A 35 -14.12 -8.12 -23.36
N LYS A 36 -15.06 -8.74 -24.08
CA LYS A 36 -16.41 -9.04 -23.57
C LYS A 36 -16.38 -10.05 -22.43
N ASN A 37 -15.58 -11.11 -22.55
CA ASN A 37 -15.41 -12.12 -21.51
C ASN A 37 -14.75 -11.53 -20.26
N MET A 38 -13.76 -10.64 -20.43
CA MET A 38 -13.20 -9.86 -19.34
C MET A 38 -14.26 -9.01 -18.63
N LEU A 39 -15.06 -8.24 -19.37
CA LEU A 39 -16.13 -7.43 -18.78
C LEU A 39 -17.10 -8.27 -17.97
N LYS A 40 -17.54 -9.41 -18.53
CA LYS A 40 -18.42 -10.35 -17.85
C LYS A 40 -17.77 -10.89 -16.58
N TYR A 41 -16.51 -11.27 -16.62
CA TYR A 41 -15.77 -11.80 -15.47
C TYR A 41 -15.58 -10.76 -14.36
N TYR A 42 -15.08 -9.57 -14.69
CA TYR A 42 -14.84 -8.54 -13.68
C TYR A 42 -16.16 -8.01 -13.08
N SER A 43 -17.26 -8.04 -13.83
CA SER A 43 -18.58 -7.67 -13.33
C SER A 43 -19.17 -8.70 -12.35
N THR A 44 -18.74 -9.96 -12.38
CA THR A 44 -19.21 -11.00 -11.45
C THR A 44 -18.44 -11.01 -10.12
N LEU A 45 -17.43 -10.14 -9.94
CA LEU A 45 -16.61 -10.07 -8.73
C LEU A 45 -17.32 -9.49 -7.49
N GLY A 46 -18.65 -9.35 -7.50
CA GLY A 46 -19.42 -8.78 -6.38
C GLY A 46 -19.18 -9.49 -5.03
N SER A 47 -18.93 -10.81 -5.03
CA SER A 47 -18.57 -11.54 -3.80
C SER A 47 -17.20 -11.12 -3.24
N PHE A 48 -16.22 -10.90 -4.13
CA PHE A 48 -14.90 -10.43 -3.74
C PHE A 48 -14.94 -8.98 -3.25
N GLU A 49 -15.71 -8.11 -3.90
CA GLU A 49 -15.94 -6.74 -3.44
C GLU A 49 -16.61 -6.69 -2.06
N LYS A 50 -17.57 -7.59 -1.82
CA LYS A 50 -18.21 -7.75 -0.52
C LYS A 50 -17.19 -8.16 0.56
N ALA A 51 -16.32 -9.12 0.27
CA ALA A 51 -15.22 -9.50 1.16
C ALA A 51 -14.27 -8.32 1.42
N ALA A 52 -13.86 -7.59 0.39
CA ALA A 52 -13.02 -6.40 0.54
C ALA A 52 -13.71 -5.30 1.39
N ALA A 53 -15.01 -5.12 1.24
CA ALA A 53 -15.79 -4.20 2.07
C ALA A 53 -15.84 -4.62 3.54
N TYR A 54 -15.96 -5.93 3.83
CA TYR A 54 -15.85 -6.43 5.21
C TYR A 54 -14.47 -6.14 5.81
N GLN A 55 -13.40 -6.34 5.05
CA GLN A 55 -12.04 -6.00 5.50
C GLN A 55 -11.90 -4.52 5.86
N SER A 56 -12.44 -3.62 5.04
CA SER A 56 -12.49 -2.18 5.35
C SER A 56 -13.27 -1.89 6.63
N ARG A 57 -14.45 -2.53 6.81
CA ARG A 57 -15.27 -2.36 8.01
C ARG A 57 -14.57 -2.88 9.27
N PHE A 58 -13.92 -4.04 9.19
CA PHE A 58 -13.13 -4.59 10.30
C PHE A 58 -11.97 -3.66 10.68
N CYS A 59 -11.24 -3.16 9.68
CA CYS A 59 -10.17 -2.19 9.91
C CYS A 59 -10.71 -0.92 10.58
N ASN A 60 -11.89 -0.43 10.23
CA ASN A 60 -12.44 0.77 10.87
C ASN A 60 -12.96 0.49 12.29
N TYR A 61 -13.67 -0.63 12.50
CA TYR A 61 -14.27 -0.98 13.78
C TYR A 61 -13.21 -1.24 14.86
N TRP A 62 -12.14 -1.97 14.51
CA TRP A 62 -11.11 -2.37 15.46
C TRP A 62 -9.91 -1.41 15.55
N LYS A 63 -9.94 -0.28 14.83
CA LYS A 63 -8.80 0.65 14.72
C LYS A 63 -8.25 1.17 16.05
N ASN A 64 -9.12 1.36 17.03
CA ASN A 64 -8.74 1.89 18.33
C ASN A 64 -8.26 0.79 19.28
N ARG A 65 -8.90 -0.39 19.22
CA ARG A 65 -8.65 -1.50 20.16
C ARG A 65 -7.38 -2.28 19.81
N LEU A 66 -7.10 -2.48 18.52
CA LEU A 66 -6.00 -3.34 18.06
C LEU A 66 -4.88 -2.55 17.36
N ARG A 67 -4.84 -1.22 17.53
CA ARG A 67 -3.95 -0.31 16.77
C ARG A 67 -2.50 -0.78 16.71
N ASN A 68 -1.98 -1.25 17.84
CA ASN A 68 -0.58 -1.61 18.02
C ASN A 68 -0.32 -3.11 17.82
N MET A 69 -1.36 -3.92 17.59
CA MET A 69 -1.19 -5.35 17.37
C MET A 69 -0.69 -5.61 15.95
N HIS A 70 0.35 -6.45 15.84
CA HIS A 70 1.01 -6.73 14.57
C HIS A 70 0.03 -7.26 13.50
N GLY A 71 -0.81 -8.24 13.84
CA GLY A 71 -1.83 -8.76 12.92
C GLY A 71 -2.78 -7.70 12.39
N PHE A 72 -3.15 -6.73 13.24
CA PHE A 72 -4.01 -5.63 12.81
C PHE A 72 -3.28 -4.64 11.88
N GLN A 73 -1.99 -4.41 12.08
CA GLN A 73 -1.18 -3.64 11.13
C GLN A 73 -1.11 -4.32 9.76
N ILE A 74 -0.95 -5.65 9.73
CA ILE A 74 -1.02 -6.43 8.48
C ILE A 74 -2.40 -6.26 7.83
N MET A 75 -3.49 -6.41 8.59
CA MET A 75 -4.85 -6.21 8.09
C MET A 75 -5.08 -4.80 7.50
N ARG A 76 -4.46 -3.76 8.07
CA ARG A 76 -4.50 -2.40 7.52
C ARG A 76 -3.74 -2.29 6.20
N ARG A 77 -2.56 -2.90 6.09
CA ARG A 77 -1.77 -2.97 4.84
C ARG A 77 -2.56 -3.72 3.76
N LEU A 78 -3.19 -4.83 4.12
CA LEU A 78 -4.10 -5.59 3.25
C LEU A 78 -5.24 -4.70 2.75
N ASN A 79 -5.89 -3.95 3.64
CA ASN A 79 -6.95 -3.02 3.27
C ASN A 79 -6.47 -1.91 2.30
N GLN A 80 -5.26 -1.38 2.50
CA GLN A 80 -4.67 -0.40 1.58
C GLN A 80 -4.46 -0.99 0.19
N MET A 81 -4.06 -2.26 0.07
CA MET A 81 -3.91 -2.92 -1.23
C MET A 81 -5.26 -3.13 -1.92
N LEU A 82 -6.30 -3.53 -1.17
CA LEU A 82 -7.66 -3.67 -1.70
C LEU A 82 -8.23 -2.33 -2.18
N LEU A 83 -8.01 -1.25 -1.44
CA LEU A 83 -8.39 0.10 -1.87
C LEU A 83 -7.60 0.54 -3.11
N ARG A 84 -6.31 0.22 -3.18
CA ARG A 84 -5.49 0.52 -4.36
C ARG A 84 -6.05 -0.18 -5.60
N MET A 85 -6.43 -1.45 -5.49
CA MET A 85 -7.06 -2.21 -6.55
C MET A 85 -8.40 -1.60 -6.97
N LYS A 86 -9.27 -1.25 -6.02
CA LYS A 86 -10.55 -0.58 -6.30
C LYS A 86 -10.35 0.74 -7.06
N ASN A 87 -9.36 1.53 -6.66
CA ASN A 87 -9.05 2.82 -7.28
C ASN A 87 -8.44 2.70 -8.68
N MET A 88 -8.01 1.51 -9.11
CA MET A 88 -7.56 1.31 -10.50
C MET A 88 -8.72 1.33 -11.50
N ASP A 89 -9.95 1.08 -11.04
CA ASP A 89 -11.19 1.09 -11.84
C ASP A 89 -11.04 0.35 -13.18
N LEU A 90 -10.57 -0.90 -13.11
CA LEU A 90 -10.26 -1.68 -14.31
C LEU A 90 -11.50 -1.94 -15.17
N VAL A 91 -12.68 -2.11 -14.56
CA VAL A 91 -13.94 -2.34 -15.28
C VAL A 91 -14.23 -1.19 -16.23
N ARG A 92 -14.10 0.06 -15.76
CA ARG A 92 -14.29 1.23 -16.60
C ARG A 92 -13.28 1.28 -17.75
N ILE A 93 -12.01 1.00 -17.48
CA ILE A 93 -10.97 1.01 -18.52
C ILE A 93 -11.26 -0.06 -19.59
N ILE A 94 -11.69 -1.26 -19.19
CA ILE A 94 -12.07 -2.32 -20.13
C ILE A 94 -13.32 -1.91 -20.91
N MET A 95 -14.30 -1.28 -20.27
CA MET A 95 -15.54 -0.84 -20.90
C MET A 95 -15.27 0.23 -21.96
N ASP A 96 -14.45 1.22 -21.61
CA ASP A 96 -14.00 2.26 -22.54
C ASP A 96 -13.26 1.63 -23.72
N PHE A 97 -12.33 0.69 -23.47
CA PHE A 97 -11.60 -0.02 -24.53
C PHE A 97 -12.54 -0.85 -25.43
N HIS A 98 -13.45 -1.62 -24.84
CA HIS A 98 -14.40 -2.45 -25.56
C HIS A 98 -15.36 -1.62 -26.42
N GLY A 99 -15.75 -0.42 -25.95
CA GLY A 99 -16.60 0.50 -26.70
C GLY A 99 -15.99 0.99 -28.02
N PHE A 100 -14.67 0.88 -28.20
CA PHE A 100 -14.00 1.19 -29.48
C PHE A 100 -13.92 0.00 -30.43
N LEU A 101 -14.26 -1.21 -29.99
CA LEU A 101 -14.19 -2.40 -30.82
C LEU A 101 -15.49 -2.56 -31.63
N PRO A 102 -15.40 -3.03 -32.89
CA PRO A 102 -16.59 -3.35 -33.67
C PRO A 102 -17.33 -4.54 -33.05
N GLU A 103 -18.63 -4.59 -33.27
CA GLU A 103 -19.43 -5.72 -32.84
C GLU A 103 -19.02 -6.99 -33.62
N SER A 104 -18.82 -8.10 -32.91
CA SER A 104 -18.21 -9.32 -33.48
C SER A 104 -18.98 -9.94 -34.63
N SER A 105 -20.25 -9.58 -34.80
CA SER A 105 -21.17 -10.02 -35.86
C SER A 105 -20.99 -9.25 -37.18
N TYR A 106 -20.40 -8.04 -37.17
CA TYR A 106 -20.30 -7.19 -38.36
C TYR A 106 -18.95 -6.48 -38.43
N ILE A 107 -18.03 -7.04 -39.23
CA ILE A 107 -16.71 -6.44 -39.49
C ILE A 107 -16.68 -5.91 -40.93
N GLU A 108 -16.79 -4.60 -41.07
CA GLU A 108 -16.70 -3.86 -42.33
C GLU A 108 -15.33 -4.06 -43.02
N LEU A 109 -15.22 -3.63 -44.28
CA LEU A 109 -13.98 -3.76 -45.07
C LEU A 109 -12.86 -2.84 -44.55
N GLU A 110 -13.25 -1.70 -43.97
CA GLU A 110 -12.40 -0.77 -43.22
C GLU A 110 -13.03 -0.56 -41.84
N VAL A 111 -12.27 -0.80 -40.78
CA VAL A 111 -12.78 -0.68 -39.41
C VAL A 111 -11.92 0.31 -38.65
N ASN A 112 -12.59 1.19 -37.90
CA ASN A 112 -11.93 2.07 -36.95
C ASN A 112 -11.55 1.26 -35.71
N LEU A 113 -10.26 0.99 -35.54
CA LEU A 113 -9.74 0.29 -34.37
C LEU A 113 -9.12 1.27 -33.38
N PRO A 114 -9.13 0.95 -32.07
CA PRO A 114 -8.43 1.73 -31.08
C PRO A 114 -6.93 1.71 -31.37
N VAL A 115 -6.26 2.82 -31.11
CA VAL A 115 -4.80 2.90 -31.21
C VAL A 115 -4.12 1.92 -30.24
N ARG A 116 -2.97 1.38 -30.66
CA ARG A 116 -2.12 0.46 -29.87
C ARG A 116 -1.90 0.92 -28.43
N SER A 117 -1.69 2.22 -28.21
CA SER A 117 -1.49 2.82 -26.89
C SER A 117 -2.66 2.59 -25.91
N ASN A 118 -3.90 2.50 -26.39
CA ASN A 118 -5.06 2.18 -25.52
C ASN A 118 -4.94 0.76 -24.95
N LEU A 119 -4.51 -0.20 -25.78
CA LEU A 119 -4.26 -1.57 -25.33
C LEU A 119 -3.02 -1.65 -24.44
N GLU A 120 -1.94 -0.93 -24.78
CA GLU A 120 -0.73 -0.85 -23.92
C GLU A 120 -1.08 -0.32 -22.53
N HIS A 121 -1.96 0.69 -22.43
CA HIS A 121 -2.43 1.19 -21.14
C HIS A 121 -3.18 0.13 -20.34
N LEU A 122 -4.12 -0.58 -20.96
CA LEU A 122 -4.85 -1.67 -20.32
C LEU A 122 -3.90 -2.78 -19.84
N LEU A 123 -2.95 -3.20 -20.67
CA LEU A 123 -1.96 -4.21 -20.32
C LEU A 123 -1.11 -3.78 -19.13
N VAL A 124 -0.61 -2.54 -19.09
CA VAL A 124 0.14 -2.02 -17.94
C VAL A 124 -0.70 -2.01 -16.66
N LYS A 125 -1.99 -1.68 -16.76
CA LYS A 125 -2.92 -1.74 -15.61
C LYS A 125 -3.11 -3.18 -15.12
N MET A 126 -3.21 -4.14 -16.02
CA MET A 126 -3.28 -5.57 -15.67
C MET A 126 -1.99 -6.06 -14.99
N GLN A 127 -0.80 -5.62 -15.44
CA GLN A 127 0.46 -5.90 -14.73
C GLN A 127 0.43 -5.38 -13.28
N GLY A 128 -0.03 -4.14 -13.11
CA GLY A 128 -0.18 -3.51 -11.81
C GLY A 128 -1.18 -4.25 -10.92
N LEU A 129 -2.31 -4.68 -11.49
CA LEU A 129 -3.32 -5.48 -10.80
C LEU A 129 -2.74 -6.81 -10.30
N SER A 130 -2.06 -7.56 -11.16
CA SER A 130 -1.46 -8.85 -10.78
C SER A 130 -0.45 -8.72 -9.64
N LYS A 131 0.42 -7.68 -9.65
CA LYS A 131 1.33 -7.43 -8.53
C LYS A 131 0.61 -7.04 -7.24
N VAL A 132 -0.47 -6.26 -7.33
CA VAL A 132 -1.30 -5.95 -6.16
C VAL A 132 -1.97 -7.20 -5.61
N LEU A 133 -2.50 -8.08 -6.46
CA LEU A 133 -3.13 -9.33 -6.05
C LEU A 133 -2.13 -10.30 -5.41
N LEU A 134 -0.93 -10.45 -5.96
CA LEU A 134 0.15 -11.21 -5.31
C LEU A 134 0.46 -10.66 -3.92
N ARG A 135 0.52 -9.33 -3.78
CA ARG A 135 0.75 -8.70 -2.47
C ARG A 135 -0.40 -8.96 -1.51
N VAL A 136 -1.65 -8.96 -1.99
CA VAL A 136 -2.83 -9.34 -1.20
C VAL A 136 -2.69 -10.78 -0.71
N VAL A 137 -2.35 -11.73 -1.60
CA VAL A 137 -2.14 -13.15 -1.27
C VAL A 137 -1.03 -13.34 -0.23
N TYR A 138 0.07 -12.61 -0.35
CA TYR A 138 1.13 -12.64 0.66
C TYR A 138 0.63 -12.14 2.02
N LEU A 139 0.00 -10.96 2.05
CA LEU A 139 -0.47 -10.34 3.29
C LEU A 139 -1.58 -11.15 3.98
N THR A 140 -2.43 -11.85 3.22
CA THR A 140 -3.44 -12.74 3.81
C THR A 140 -2.81 -13.92 4.51
N LYS A 141 -1.74 -14.53 3.97
CA LYS A 141 -1.01 -15.59 4.66
C LYS A 141 -0.34 -15.11 5.94
N GLU A 142 0.32 -13.95 5.90
CA GLU A 142 0.94 -13.35 7.09
C GLU A 142 -0.12 -13.08 8.18
N ALA A 143 -1.27 -12.49 7.80
CA ALA A 143 -2.37 -12.27 8.72
C ALA A 143 -2.92 -13.59 9.28
N ALA A 144 -3.09 -14.62 8.44
CA ALA A 144 -3.58 -15.93 8.85
C ALA A 144 -2.65 -16.60 9.87
N ARG A 145 -1.34 -16.60 9.64
CA ARG A 145 -0.35 -17.13 10.60
C ARG A 145 -0.45 -16.43 11.95
N TYR A 146 -0.53 -15.10 11.93
CA TYR A 146 -0.69 -14.33 13.17
C TYR A 146 -1.99 -14.68 13.88
N HIS A 147 -3.13 -14.68 13.17
CA HIS A 147 -4.43 -14.98 13.77
C HIS A 147 -4.48 -16.39 14.35
N LEU A 148 -3.91 -17.36 13.65
CA LEU A 148 -3.79 -18.73 14.14
C LEU A 148 -2.93 -18.84 15.41
N LYS A 149 -1.81 -18.10 15.49
CA LYS A 149 -1.01 -18.00 16.73
C LYS A 149 -1.83 -17.43 17.89
N GLN A 150 -2.64 -16.42 17.65
CA GLN A 150 -3.51 -15.84 18.70
C GLN A 150 -4.63 -16.80 19.13
N ILE A 151 -5.21 -17.53 18.18
CA ILE A 151 -6.20 -18.58 18.43
C ILE A 151 -5.60 -19.69 19.31
N ALA A 152 -4.34 -20.09 19.05
CA ALA A 152 -3.62 -21.10 19.83
C ALA A 152 -3.48 -20.73 21.30
N ILE A 153 -3.24 -19.44 21.56
CA ILE A 153 -3.09 -18.88 22.91
C ILE A 153 -4.46 -18.71 23.59
N GLY A 154 -5.56 -18.87 22.86
CA GLY A 154 -6.93 -18.61 23.34
C GLY A 154 -7.26 -17.13 23.49
N PHE A 155 -6.38 -16.23 23.02
CA PHE A 155 -6.57 -14.79 23.17
C PHE A 155 -7.63 -14.30 22.17
N LEU A 156 -8.72 -13.70 22.67
CA LEU A 156 -9.83 -13.16 21.86
C LEU A 156 -10.27 -14.13 20.73
N TYR A 157 -10.38 -15.42 21.06
CA TYR A 157 -10.60 -16.51 20.11
C TYR A 157 -11.67 -16.20 19.05
N HIS A 158 -12.87 -15.78 19.50
CA HIS A 158 -13.99 -15.49 18.59
C HIS A 158 -13.65 -14.46 17.52
N MET A 159 -12.89 -13.42 17.88
CA MET A 159 -12.52 -12.34 16.97
C MET A 159 -11.49 -12.81 15.94
N TYR A 160 -10.45 -13.53 16.38
CA TYR A 160 -9.41 -14.00 15.47
C TYR A 160 -9.89 -15.11 14.55
N THR A 161 -10.84 -15.95 14.99
CA THR A 161 -11.49 -16.93 14.11
C THR A 161 -12.30 -16.23 13.01
N MET A 162 -13.01 -15.14 13.34
CA MET A 162 -13.68 -14.32 12.31
C MET A 162 -12.68 -13.68 11.33
N PHE A 163 -11.57 -13.13 11.82
CA PHE A 163 -10.55 -12.53 10.96
C PHE A 163 -9.89 -13.58 10.07
N LEU A 164 -9.63 -14.77 10.59
CA LEU A 164 -9.07 -15.87 9.82
C LEU A 164 -10.00 -16.28 8.67
N GLY A 165 -11.31 -16.41 8.93
CA GLY A 165 -12.30 -16.69 7.88
C GLY A 165 -12.30 -15.61 6.78
N GLN A 166 -12.34 -14.34 7.19
CA GLN A 166 -12.32 -13.21 6.25
C GLN A 166 -11.04 -13.17 5.39
N VAL A 167 -9.90 -13.45 6.00
CA VAL A 167 -8.60 -13.48 5.34
C VAL A 167 -8.50 -14.66 4.38
N GLY A 168 -9.09 -15.80 4.74
CA GLY A 168 -9.22 -16.98 3.88
C GLY A 168 -10.04 -16.70 2.61
N ASP A 169 -11.19 -16.05 2.74
CA ASP A 169 -12.02 -15.66 1.60
C ASP A 169 -11.24 -14.73 0.64
N LEU A 170 -10.58 -13.71 1.19
CA LEU A 170 -9.77 -12.79 0.39
C LEU A 170 -8.61 -13.47 -0.31
N TRP A 171 -7.96 -14.43 0.35
CA TRP A 171 -6.88 -15.20 -0.25
C TRP A 171 -7.38 -16.03 -1.44
N LEU A 172 -8.51 -16.73 -1.27
CA LEU A 172 -9.10 -17.55 -2.34
C LEU A 172 -9.48 -16.70 -3.55
N TYR A 173 -10.20 -15.60 -3.33
CA TYR A 173 -10.61 -14.71 -4.41
C TYR A 173 -9.42 -14.03 -5.09
N ALA A 174 -8.44 -13.53 -4.33
CA ALA A 174 -7.29 -12.85 -4.91
C ALA A 174 -6.48 -13.79 -5.82
N ARG A 175 -6.36 -15.07 -5.47
CA ARG A 175 -5.72 -16.08 -6.33
C ARG A 175 -6.49 -16.31 -7.62
N ALA A 176 -7.81 -16.52 -7.51
CA ALA A 176 -8.67 -16.75 -8.67
C ALA A 176 -8.63 -15.56 -9.64
N VAL A 177 -8.76 -14.32 -9.13
CA VAL A 177 -8.68 -13.11 -9.95
C VAL A 177 -7.30 -12.95 -10.57
N CYS A 178 -6.22 -13.24 -9.84
CA CYS A 178 -4.87 -13.13 -10.37
C CYS A 178 -4.65 -14.09 -11.54
N LYS A 179 -5.12 -15.33 -11.42
CA LYS A 179 -5.02 -16.34 -12.48
C LYS A 179 -5.75 -15.89 -13.76
N SER A 180 -7.02 -15.49 -13.63
CA SER A 180 -7.79 -15.00 -14.77
C SER A 180 -7.19 -13.71 -15.37
N THR A 181 -6.63 -12.82 -14.54
CA THR A 181 -5.93 -11.62 -15.04
C THR A 181 -4.74 -11.98 -15.93
N VAL A 182 -3.96 -13.00 -15.54
CA VAL A 182 -2.81 -13.48 -16.33
C VAL A 182 -3.27 -14.13 -17.65
N GLU A 183 -4.31 -14.95 -17.62
CA GLU A 183 -4.91 -15.56 -18.81
C GLU A 183 -5.37 -14.49 -19.81
N PHE A 184 -6.17 -13.52 -19.36
CA PHE A 184 -6.63 -12.43 -20.20
C PHE A 184 -5.51 -11.54 -20.73
N TYR A 185 -4.47 -11.27 -19.93
CA TYR A 185 -3.31 -10.51 -20.41
C TYR A 185 -2.63 -11.23 -21.57
N ASN A 186 -2.41 -12.54 -21.44
CA ASN A 186 -1.73 -13.35 -22.43
C ASN A 186 -2.56 -13.48 -23.72
N GLU A 187 -3.89 -13.50 -23.62
CA GLU A 187 -4.78 -13.46 -24.79
C GLU A 187 -4.79 -12.11 -25.50
N LEU A 188 -4.71 -11.01 -24.74
CA LEU A 188 -4.71 -9.66 -25.29
C LEU A 188 -3.36 -9.25 -25.91
N TYR A 189 -2.24 -9.76 -25.40
CA TYR A 189 -0.91 -9.34 -25.83
C TYR A 189 -0.66 -9.48 -27.35
N PRO A 190 -1.02 -10.60 -28.03
CA PRO A 190 -0.87 -10.74 -29.49
C PRO A 190 -1.60 -9.66 -30.29
N ALA A 191 -2.69 -9.10 -29.75
CA ALA A 191 -3.46 -8.05 -30.42
C ALA A 191 -2.69 -6.73 -30.57
N LEU A 192 -1.60 -6.52 -29.83
CA LEU A 192 -0.73 -5.35 -30.02
C LEU A 192 -0.14 -5.25 -31.43
N LEU A 193 0.07 -6.38 -32.13
CA LEU A 193 0.63 -6.41 -33.48
C LEU A 193 -0.37 -5.96 -34.55
N ILE A 194 -1.65 -5.98 -34.21
CA ILE A 194 -2.76 -5.72 -35.12
C ILE A 194 -3.19 -4.26 -35.07
N LEU A 195 -3.03 -3.62 -33.91
CA LEU A 195 -3.52 -2.27 -33.68
C LEU A 195 -2.63 -1.21 -34.35
N PRO A 196 -3.23 -0.11 -34.84
CA PRO A 196 -2.50 0.96 -35.50
C PRO A 196 -1.59 1.70 -34.51
N GLU A 197 -0.35 1.96 -34.93
CA GLU A 197 0.61 2.75 -34.17
C GLU A 197 0.36 4.27 -34.33
N THR A 198 0.58 5.03 -33.26
CA THR A 198 0.52 6.49 -33.29
C THR A 198 1.92 7.09 -33.38
N LYS A 199 2.01 8.29 -33.99
CA LYS A 199 3.27 9.05 -34.14
C LYS A 199 3.99 9.29 -32.81
N GLN A 200 3.22 9.43 -31.72
CA GLN A 200 3.73 9.52 -30.35
C GLN A 200 3.48 8.21 -29.62
N LYS A 201 4.56 7.52 -29.22
CA LYS A 201 4.49 6.33 -28.37
C LYS A 201 4.12 6.75 -26.96
N TRP A 202 3.11 6.11 -26.38
CA TRP A 202 2.70 6.34 -25.00
C TRP A 202 3.67 5.70 -23.99
N LEU A 203 4.22 4.53 -24.32
CA LEU A 203 5.23 3.86 -23.50
C LEU A 203 6.54 4.68 -23.44
N PRO A 204 7.19 4.79 -22.27
CA PRO A 204 8.52 5.38 -22.14
C PRO A 204 9.55 4.66 -23.03
N LYS A 205 10.55 5.40 -23.51
CA LYS A 205 11.64 4.82 -24.32
C LYS A 205 12.36 3.72 -23.53
N GLY A 206 12.40 2.50 -24.08
CA GLY A 206 13.04 1.33 -23.47
C GLY A 206 12.15 0.52 -22.51
N TYR A 207 10.85 0.85 -22.38
CA TYR A 207 9.92 -0.01 -21.63
C TYR A 207 9.32 -1.08 -22.56
N GLU A 208 9.61 -2.34 -22.26
CA GLU A 208 9.04 -3.49 -22.98
C GLU A 208 7.96 -4.17 -22.14
N LEU A 209 6.83 -4.44 -22.79
CA LEU A 209 5.76 -5.23 -22.17
C LEU A 209 6.16 -6.72 -22.22
N PRO A 210 6.01 -7.46 -21.11
CA PRO A 210 6.29 -8.89 -21.11
C PRO A 210 5.28 -9.60 -22.01
N ALA A 211 5.76 -10.53 -22.84
CA ALA A 211 4.92 -11.33 -23.71
C ALA A 211 4.05 -12.33 -22.93
N ASN A 212 4.54 -12.82 -21.79
CA ASN A 212 3.80 -13.67 -20.88
C ASN A 212 3.86 -13.08 -19.47
N LEU A 213 2.69 -12.82 -18.89
CA LEU A 213 2.63 -12.22 -17.56
C LEU A 213 3.05 -13.21 -16.47
N ALA A 214 2.79 -14.51 -16.64
CA ALA A 214 3.17 -15.53 -15.66
C ALA A 214 4.69 -15.58 -15.45
N THR A 215 5.46 -15.62 -16.54
CA THR A 215 6.92 -15.66 -16.48
C THR A 215 7.51 -14.37 -15.92
N TRP A 216 6.87 -13.22 -16.19
CA TRP A 216 7.27 -11.93 -15.63
C TRP A 216 6.99 -11.81 -14.13
N LEU A 217 5.90 -12.41 -13.64
CA LEU A 217 5.61 -12.45 -12.20
C LEU A 217 6.62 -13.35 -11.46
N GLY A 218 7.17 -14.36 -12.15
CA GLY A 218 8.23 -15.24 -11.68
C GLY A 218 7.73 -16.32 -10.72
N GLU A 219 8.65 -16.91 -9.95
CA GLU A 219 8.38 -18.03 -9.05
C GLU A 219 7.30 -17.74 -7.99
N GLU A 220 7.08 -16.48 -7.64
CA GLU A 220 6.01 -16.07 -6.72
C GLU A 220 4.64 -16.46 -7.27
N TYR A 221 4.42 -16.34 -8.58
CA TYR A 221 3.16 -16.72 -9.20
C TYR A 221 2.95 -18.23 -9.17
N ASP A 222 3.99 -19.00 -9.51
CA ASP A 222 3.91 -20.46 -9.56
C ASP A 222 3.67 -21.07 -8.17
N ARG A 223 4.37 -20.56 -7.15
CA ARG A 223 4.20 -21.02 -5.77
C ARG A 223 2.86 -20.61 -5.17
N GLU A 224 2.48 -19.35 -5.33
CA GLU A 224 1.37 -18.76 -4.56
C GLU A 224 0.02 -18.85 -5.28
N ILE A 225 0.01 -18.78 -6.61
CA ILE A 225 -1.21 -18.76 -7.41
C ILE A 225 -1.49 -20.13 -7.99
N LEU A 226 -0.53 -20.74 -8.68
CA LEU A 226 -0.71 -22.06 -9.28
C LEU A 226 -0.53 -23.20 -8.27
N CYS A 227 0.22 -22.96 -7.19
CA CYS A 227 0.61 -23.98 -6.21
C CYS A 227 1.28 -25.19 -6.87
N THR A 228 2.13 -24.96 -7.88
CA THR A 228 2.83 -26.03 -8.62
C THR A 228 4.05 -26.60 -7.87
N GLY A 229 4.08 -26.46 -6.54
CA GLY A 229 5.08 -27.09 -5.67
C GLY A 229 4.62 -28.46 -5.21
N ASP A 230 5.56 -29.40 -5.05
CA ASP A 230 5.38 -30.82 -4.73
C ASP A 230 4.08 -31.16 -3.97
N THR A 231 3.10 -31.70 -4.72
CA THR A 231 1.95 -32.44 -4.17
C THR A 231 2.34 -33.68 -3.36
N ASN A 232 3.65 -33.99 -3.29
CA ASN A 232 4.22 -35.12 -2.57
C ASN A 232 4.91 -34.76 -1.26
N VAL A 233 4.84 -33.50 -0.80
CA VAL A 233 4.96 -33.29 0.65
C VAL A 233 3.60 -33.70 1.22
N GLU A 234 3.41 -35.02 1.39
CA GLU A 234 2.52 -35.49 2.44
C GLU A 234 2.82 -34.61 3.65
N LEU A 235 1.83 -33.81 4.05
CA LEU A 235 1.79 -33.26 5.39
C LEU A 235 1.83 -34.52 6.27
N ASN A 236 3.04 -34.95 6.65
CA ASN A 236 3.29 -36.00 7.61
C ASN A 236 2.78 -35.47 8.95
N LEU A 237 1.46 -35.45 9.04
CA LEU A 237 0.67 -35.20 10.22
C LEU A 237 0.92 -36.43 11.09
N ALA A 238 2.06 -36.41 11.80
CA ALA A 238 2.29 -37.36 12.88
C ALA A 238 1.01 -37.41 13.73
N GLU A 239 0.61 -38.56 14.22
CA GLU A 239 -0.72 -38.84 14.81
C GLU A 239 -1.16 -37.89 15.95
N ASN A 240 -0.28 -36.98 16.40
CA ASN A 240 -0.52 -35.93 17.40
C ASN A 240 -0.40 -34.48 16.87
N SER A 241 -0.42 -34.25 15.56
CA SER A 241 -0.33 -32.90 14.97
C SER A 241 -1.65 -32.16 15.11
N ASN A 242 -1.79 -31.37 16.17
CA ASN A 242 -2.81 -30.33 16.25
C ASN A 242 -2.45 -29.19 15.29
N ILE A 243 -3.42 -28.41 14.79
CA ILE A 243 -3.19 -27.27 13.88
C ILE A 243 -2.11 -26.31 14.43
N PHE A 244 -1.98 -26.28 15.75
CA PHE A 244 -0.99 -25.52 16.52
C PHE A 244 0.45 -26.02 16.39
N ASN A 245 0.68 -27.31 16.19
CA ASN A 245 2.02 -27.87 15.97
C ASN A 245 2.54 -27.57 14.56
N ILE A 246 1.64 -27.46 13.57
CA ILE A 246 1.98 -27.09 12.19
C ILE A 246 2.40 -25.62 12.09
N LEU A 247 1.90 -24.78 13.01
CA LEU A 247 2.21 -23.35 13.09
C LEU A 247 3.51 -23.05 13.84
N GLN A 248 4.09 -24.04 14.54
CA GLN A 248 5.36 -23.92 15.25
C GLN A 248 6.58 -24.15 14.35
N HIS A 249 6.49 -23.89 13.04
CA HIS A 249 7.70 -23.78 12.22
C HIS A 249 8.61 -22.70 12.84
N HIS A 250 9.71 -23.16 13.45
CA HIS A 250 10.77 -22.36 14.03
C HIS A 250 11.47 -21.55 12.93
N THR A 251 10.85 -20.48 12.44
CA THR A 251 11.62 -19.29 12.10
C THR A 251 11.95 -18.64 13.43
N LYS A 252 13.21 -18.72 13.84
CA LYS A 252 13.72 -17.89 14.93
C LYS A 252 13.53 -16.44 14.49
N ASP A 253 12.43 -15.84 14.90
CA ASP A 253 12.28 -14.39 14.91
C ASP A 253 13.23 -13.88 15.99
N GLU A 254 14.46 -13.53 15.62
CA GLU A 254 15.43 -12.85 16.49
C GLU A 254 15.04 -11.37 16.75
N GLU A 255 13.79 -11.12 17.12
CA GLU A 255 13.34 -9.80 17.61
C GLU A 255 12.77 -9.84 19.04
N ASP A 256 12.58 -11.02 19.64
CA ASP A 256 12.07 -11.17 21.01
C ASP A 256 13.20 -11.33 22.06
N TYR A 257 14.22 -10.48 22.04
CA TYR A 257 15.09 -10.24 23.21
C TYR A 257 15.65 -8.81 23.20
N LEU A 258 14.84 -7.83 23.61
CA LEU A 258 15.37 -6.63 24.24
C LEU A 258 15.21 -6.80 25.76
N PRO A 259 16.29 -7.07 26.51
CA PRO A 259 16.19 -7.07 27.96
C PRO A 259 15.98 -5.63 28.47
N PRO A 260 15.26 -5.45 29.59
CA PRO A 260 15.10 -4.15 30.21
C PRO A 260 16.47 -3.64 30.65
N ARG A 261 16.71 -2.36 30.36
CA ARG A 261 17.90 -1.59 30.72
C ARG A 261 18.04 -1.56 32.25
N GLU A 262 19.07 -2.18 32.82
CA GLU A 262 19.61 -1.81 34.13
C GLU A 262 21.02 -2.41 34.41
N THR A 263 21.97 -1.50 34.67
CA THR A 263 23.19 -1.53 35.52
C THR A 263 24.04 -2.81 35.67
N ASN A 264 25.32 -2.71 35.26
CA ASN A 264 26.46 -3.58 35.66
C ASN A 264 26.94 -3.28 37.11
N PRO A 265 27.88 -4.04 37.74
CA PRO A 265 28.62 -5.26 37.32
C PRO A 265 28.53 -6.43 38.36
N THR A 266 28.96 -7.68 38.08
CA THR A 266 30.29 -8.22 38.47
C THR A 266 30.43 -9.70 38.07
N GLU A 267 31.52 -10.02 37.37
CA GLU A 267 32.36 -11.26 37.28
C GLU A 267 31.81 -12.69 36.95
N MET A 268 32.58 -13.35 36.05
CA MET A 268 32.52 -14.71 35.46
C MET A 268 33.33 -15.75 36.30
N PRO A 269 33.65 -17.02 35.88
CA PRO A 269 33.22 -17.89 34.74
C PRO A 269 33.00 -19.41 35.06
N SER A 270 32.39 -20.19 34.12
CA SER A 270 32.88 -21.50 33.60
C SER A 270 31.88 -22.10 32.58
N ARG A 271 32.16 -22.11 31.26
CA ARG A 271 32.86 -23.12 30.42
C ARG A 271 32.09 -24.45 30.22
N HIS A 272 31.54 -24.65 29.01
CA HIS A 272 31.73 -25.85 28.17
C HIS A 272 31.43 -25.56 26.69
N GLN A 273 32.31 -26.07 25.82
CA GLN A 273 32.33 -25.92 24.36
C GLN A 273 31.69 -27.11 23.63
N LEU A 274 31.36 -26.86 22.36
CA LEU A 274 31.37 -27.71 21.14
C LEU A 274 30.01 -27.57 20.41
N SER A 275 29.91 -27.36 19.10
CA SER A 275 30.85 -27.54 17.98
C SER A 275 30.42 -26.67 16.78
N SER A 276 31.40 -26.32 15.94
CA SER A 276 31.24 -25.53 14.71
C SER A 276 30.88 -26.40 13.51
N PHE A 277 30.03 -25.88 12.60
CA PHE A 277 30.20 -26.08 11.15
C PHE A 277 29.73 -24.87 10.33
N SER A 278 30.61 -24.46 9.41
CA SER A 278 30.38 -23.84 8.10
C SER A 278 29.85 -22.41 7.97
N SER A 279 30.80 -21.47 8.02
CA SER A 279 31.06 -20.42 7.02
C SER A 279 29.93 -19.92 6.12
N VAL A 280 29.38 -18.75 6.47
CA VAL A 280 28.88 -17.76 5.50
C VAL A 280 29.67 -16.46 5.75
N PRO A 281 30.23 -15.81 4.70
CA PRO A 281 31.00 -14.58 4.89
C PRO A 281 30.15 -13.49 5.55
N LYS A 282 30.69 -12.87 6.61
CA LYS A 282 30.06 -11.80 7.40
C LYS A 282 29.56 -10.61 6.57
N VAL A 283 30.09 -10.45 5.35
CA VAL A 283 29.69 -9.42 4.38
C VAL A 283 28.31 -9.69 3.77
N MET A 284 27.91 -10.95 3.56
CA MET A 284 26.57 -11.31 3.06
C MET A 284 25.48 -11.14 4.13
N LEU A 285 25.82 -11.37 5.40
CA LEU A 285 24.93 -11.16 6.55
C LEU A 285 24.64 -9.66 6.79
N MET A 286 25.61 -8.78 6.51
CA MET A 286 25.40 -7.33 6.59
C MET A 286 24.54 -6.80 5.44
N GLN A 287 24.43 -7.53 4.32
CA GLN A 287 23.61 -7.15 3.19
C GLN A 287 22.15 -7.58 3.36
N SER A 288 21.88 -8.68 4.08
CA SER A 288 20.52 -9.12 4.45
C SER A 288 19.92 -8.33 5.63
N LEU A 289 20.75 -7.64 6.41
CA LEU A 289 20.33 -6.73 7.49
C LEU A 289 20.05 -5.30 7.01
N ARG A 290 20.15 -5.03 5.69
CA ARG A 290 19.55 -3.81 5.13
C ARG A 290 18.04 -3.95 5.16
N SER A 291 17.46 -3.48 6.26
CA SER A 291 16.07 -3.07 6.30
C SER A 291 15.83 -2.19 5.07
N ASP A 292 15.00 -2.70 4.15
CA ASP A 292 14.42 -1.96 3.03
C ASP A 292 13.49 -0.87 3.60
N THR A 293 14.12 0.11 4.24
CA THR A 293 13.57 1.42 4.46
C THR A 293 13.77 2.12 3.13
N GLY A 294 12.66 2.37 2.43
CA GLY A 294 12.67 3.01 1.12
C GLY A 294 13.53 4.28 1.11
N GLU A 295 14.00 4.66 -0.08
CA GLU A 295 14.89 5.80 -0.30
C GLU A 295 14.49 7.03 0.53
N LEU A 296 15.48 7.54 1.27
CA LEU A 296 15.41 8.81 1.97
C LEU A 296 15.09 9.90 0.94
N VAL A 297 13.87 10.40 0.97
CA VAL A 297 13.50 11.62 0.25
C VAL A 297 14.16 12.76 1.00
N GLU A 298 15.19 13.36 0.40
CA GLU A 298 15.70 14.67 0.80
C GLU A 298 14.54 15.67 0.73
N ARG A 299 13.97 15.97 1.89
CA ARG A 299 13.09 17.14 2.02
C ARG A 299 14.03 18.34 2.03
N ALA A 300 13.75 19.29 1.15
CA ALA A 300 14.42 20.59 1.11
C ALA A 300 14.61 21.10 2.55
N GLU A 301 15.85 21.47 2.85
CA GLU A 301 16.26 22.00 4.14
C GLU A 301 15.26 23.07 4.59
N ARG A 302 14.78 22.92 5.83
CA ARG A 302 13.87 23.87 6.45
C ARG A 302 14.54 25.24 6.42
N THR A 303 13.94 26.20 5.73
CA THR A 303 14.29 27.61 5.89
C THR A 303 14.10 27.97 7.36
N VAL A 304 15.21 28.12 8.06
CA VAL A 304 15.29 28.58 9.45
C VAL A 304 14.47 29.87 9.56
N ALA A 305 13.46 29.86 10.42
CA ALA A 305 12.65 31.04 10.67
C ALA A 305 13.56 32.15 11.19
N GLN A 306 13.61 33.25 10.45
CA GLN A 306 14.34 34.47 10.80
C GLN A 306 13.95 34.95 12.21
N HIS A 307 14.91 35.52 12.93
CA HIS A 307 14.75 36.11 14.27
C HIS A 307 13.38 36.78 14.48
N PHE A 308 12.57 36.20 15.36
CA PHE A 308 11.27 36.74 15.74
C PHE A 308 11.45 37.88 16.75
N ASP A 309 10.94 39.07 16.41
CA ASP A 309 10.97 40.23 17.31
C ASP A 309 9.72 40.28 18.19
N ILE A 310 9.91 40.13 19.51
CA ILE A 310 8.86 40.07 20.55
C ILE A 310 8.04 41.37 20.59
N SER A 311 8.57 42.47 20.04
CA SER A 311 7.93 43.78 19.94
C SER A 311 6.60 43.76 19.16
N GLN A 312 6.40 42.79 18.27
CA GLN A 312 5.18 42.65 17.47
C GLN A 312 3.96 42.20 18.30
N LEU A 313 4.16 41.63 19.50
CA LEU A 313 3.11 41.10 20.38
C LEU A 313 2.62 42.10 21.43
N ASN A 314 2.96 43.37 21.31
CA ASN A 314 2.59 44.42 22.28
C ASN A 314 1.10 44.78 22.28
N HIS A 315 0.36 44.37 21.25
CA HIS A 315 -1.09 44.53 21.16
C HIS A 315 -1.86 43.48 22.01
N ILE A 316 -1.20 42.39 22.43
CA ILE A 316 -1.82 41.34 23.25
C ILE A 316 -1.71 41.71 24.73
N ARG A 317 -2.82 42.22 25.28
CA ARG A 317 -2.90 42.70 26.68
C ARG A 317 -3.84 41.91 27.59
N SER A 318 -4.57 40.93 27.05
CA SER A 318 -5.58 40.18 27.80
C SER A 318 -5.69 38.73 27.32
N LYS A 319 -6.29 37.87 28.16
CA LYS A 319 -6.60 36.48 27.82
C LYS A 319 -7.44 36.34 26.54
N PHE A 320 -8.34 37.30 26.33
CA PHE A 320 -9.18 37.34 25.13
C PHE A 320 -8.35 37.60 23.87
N HIS A 321 -7.37 38.51 23.93
CA HIS A 321 -6.47 38.76 22.81
C HIS A 321 -5.60 37.54 22.46
N VAL A 322 -5.17 36.76 23.46
CA VAL A 322 -4.44 35.51 23.23
C VAL A 322 -5.32 34.47 22.50
N GLN A 323 -6.59 34.34 22.89
CA GLN A 323 -7.51 33.42 22.20
C GLN A 323 -7.79 33.85 20.76
N GLN A 324 -7.98 35.15 20.52
CA GLN A 324 -8.15 35.70 19.17
C GLN A 324 -6.91 35.45 18.30
N PHE A 325 -5.72 35.65 18.87
CA PHE A 325 -4.46 35.36 18.20
C PHE A 325 -4.37 33.88 17.77
N ILE A 326 -4.63 32.93 18.67
CA ILE A 326 -4.56 31.49 18.35
C ILE A 326 -5.55 31.10 17.25
N ILE A 327 -6.77 31.68 17.25
CA ILE A 327 -7.78 31.41 16.23
C ILE A 327 -7.33 31.98 14.87
N GLN A 328 -6.81 33.20 14.84
CA GLN A 328 -6.31 33.83 13.62
C GLN A 328 -5.09 33.08 13.06
N GLU A 329 -4.17 32.66 13.93
CA GLU A 329 -2.98 31.92 13.55
C GLU A 329 -3.32 30.55 12.98
N ARG A 330 -4.29 29.84 13.56
CA ARG A 330 -4.80 28.57 13.01
C ARG A 330 -5.41 28.75 11.63
N LYS A 331 -6.23 29.79 11.43
CA LYS A 331 -6.81 30.09 10.12
C LYS A 331 -5.73 30.40 9.09
N LYS A 332 -4.75 31.24 9.44
CA LYS A 332 -3.62 31.56 8.56
C LYS A 332 -2.79 30.32 8.18
N ARG A 333 -2.55 29.40 9.11
CA ARG A 333 -1.86 28.12 8.81
C ARG A 333 -2.65 27.23 7.84
N THR A 334 -3.98 27.30 7.82
CA THR A 334 -4.83 26.55 6.90
C THR A 334 -4.91 27.21 5.52
N ASP A 335 -5.06 28.53 5.48
CA ASP A 335 -5.37 29.26 4.25
C ASP A 335 -4.11 29.71 3.49
N CYS A 336 -3.06 30.19 4.19
CA CYS A 336 -1.82 30.71 3.60
C CYS A 336 -0.61 30.48 4.55
N PRO A 337 0.11 29.36 4.44
CA PRO A 337 1.14 28.97 5.42
C PRO A 337 2.34 29.93 5.47
N ALA A 338 2.61 30.70 4.41
CA ALA A 338 3.71 31.67 4.37
C ALA A 338 3.47 32.94 5.20
N GLU A 339 2.21 33.27 5.53
CA GLU A 339 1.84 34.47 6.31
C GLU A 339 1.63 34.17 7.81
N ALA A 340 1.75 32.90 8.20
CA ALA A 340 1.65 32.49 9.60
C ALA A 340 2.96 32.82 10.33
N LEU A 341 2.84 33.42 11.51
CA LEU A 341 3.98 33.70 12.39
C LEU A 341 4.70 32.41 12.82
N THR A 342 3.96 31.30 12.83
CA THR A 342 4.45 29.97 13.24
C THR A 342 4.72 29.02 12.06
N HIS A 343 4.90 29.52 10.84
CA HIS A 343 5.03 28.72 9.60
C HIS A 343 6.09 27.60 9.64
N GLY A 344 7.15 27.75 10.44
CA GLY A 344 8.22 26.75 10.60
C GLY A 344 7.95 25.64 11.63
N ILE A 345 6.98 25.83 12.53
CA ILE A 345 6.69 24.88 13.62
C ILE A 345 5.77 23.77 13.15
N SER A 346 5.99 22.53 13.61
CA SER A 346 5.13 21.39 13.27
C SER A 346 3.70 21.53 13.85
N GLU A 347 2.71 20.91 13.20
CA GLU A 347 1.33 20.93 13.69
C GLU A 347 1.18 20.25 15.06
N THR A 348 2.04 19.26 15.35
CA THR A 348 2.08 18.57 16.64
C THR A 348 2.62 19.49 17.75
N ASP A 349 3.71 20.21 17.49
CA ASP A 349 4.33 21.09 18.50
C ASP A 349 3.46 22.32 18.79
N PHE A 350 2.81 22.88 17.76
CA PHE A 350 1.82 23.94 17.94
C PHE A 350 0.55 23.45 18.67
N GLY A 351 0.16 22.20 18.43
CA GLY A 351 -0.92 21.52 19.16
C GLY A 351 -0.64 21.41 20.65
N ASP A 352 0.55 20.91 21.01
CA ASP A 352 1.01 20.74 22.39
C ASP A 352 1.14 22.08 23.13
N PHE A 353 1.65 23.11 22.45
CA PHE A 353 1.67 24.48 22.96
C PHE A 353 0.28 24.98 23.33
N ASN A 354 -0.71 24.79 22.44
CA ASN A 354 -2.07 25.21 22.72
C ASN A 354 -2.69 24.45 23.91
N VAL A 355 -2.39 23.16 24.07
CA VAL A 355 -2.86 22.38 25.23
C VAL A 355 -2.25 22.93 26.52
N ARG A 356 -0.94 23.20 26.57
CA ARG A 356 -0.26 23.79 27.74
C ARG A 356 -0.80 25.18 28.09
N LEU A 357 -1.12 26.01 27.10
CA LEU A 357 -1.76 27.30 27.33
C LEU A 357 -3.17 27.14 27.92
N MET A 358 -3.99 26.26 27.35
CA MET A 358 -5.37 26.08 27.81
C MET A 358 -5.47 25.49 29.21
N MET A 359 -4.49 24.66 29.63
CA MET A 359 -4.41 24.17 31.02
C MET A 359 -4.21 25.30 32.03
N ASN A 360 -3.36 26.27 31.72
CA ASN A 360 -3.04 27.39 32.62
C ASN A 360 -4.02 28.57 32.48
N PHE A 361 -4.96 28.51 31.53
CA PHE A 361 -5.90 29.58 31.23
C PHE A 361 -6.82 29.94 32.41
N LYS A 362 -7.24 28.94 33.20
CA LYS A 362 -8.12 29.12 34.37
C LYS A 362 -7.35 29.38 35.68
N GLN A 363 -6.05 29.05 35.71
CA GLN A 363 -5.25 29.07 36.93
C GLN A 363 -4.54 30.43 37.16
N LEU A 364 -4.11 31.09 36.09
CA LEU A 364 -3.33 32.33 36.17
C LEU A 364 -4.21 33.58 36.04
N SER A 365 -3.78 34.70 36.62
CA SER A 365 -4.42 36.00 36.35
C SER A 365 -4.22 36.43 34.90
N SER A 366 -4.99 37.40 34.40
CA SER A 366 -4.89 37.83 32.99
C SER A 366 -3.52 38.40 32.62
N ALA A 367 -2.84 39.08 33.53
CA ALA A 367 -1.51 39.63 33.29
C ALA A 367 -0.42 38.54 33.29
N GLU A 368 -0.47 37.62 34.26
CA GLU A 368 0.46 36.49 34.35
C GLU A 368 0.30 35.53 33.17
N PHE A 369 -0.93 35.31 32.72
CA PHE A 369 -1.21 34.46 31.56
C PHE A 369 -0.63 35.04 30.26
N VAL A 370 -0.70 36.36 30.06
CA VAL A 370 -0.11 37.02 28.88
C VAL A 370 1.41 36.95 28.92
N LYS A 371 2.03 37.07 30.10
CA LYS A 371 3.48 36.89 30.27
C LYS A 371 3.89 35.43 29.96
N PHE A 372 3.18 34.47 30.54
CA PHE A 372 3.38 33.04 30.28
C PHE A 372 3.22 32.69 28.79
N PHE A 373 2.22 33.26 28.12
CA PHE A 373 2.02 33.09 26.68
C PHE A 373 3.22 33.58 25.86
N LYS A 374 3.75 34.77 26.16
CA LYS A 374 4.91 35.32 25.44
C LYS A 374 6.17 34.48 25.65
N GLU A 375 6.41 34.02 26.88
CA GLU A 375 7.55 33.14 27.22
C GLU A 375 7.45 31.79 26.51
N GLN A 376 6.28 31.15 26.50
CA GLN A 376 6.07 29.87 25.83
C GLN A 376 6.15 29.98 24.30
N LEU A 377 5.65 31.07 23.72
CA LEU A 377 5.74 31.30 22.28
C LEU A 377 7.19 31.53 21.84
N GLN A 378 7.96 32.27 22.65
CA GLN A 378 9.39 32.46 22.42
C GLN A 378 10.17 31.14 22.50
N GLN A 379 9.87 30.29 23.50
CA GLN A 379 10.45 28.96 23.63
C GLN A 379 10.16 28.10 22.39
N LEU A 380 8.92 28.10 21.92
CA LEU A 380 8.48 27.33 20.76
C LEU A 380 9.16 27.78 19.46
N ILE A 381 9.40 29.08 19.29
CA ILE A 381 10.14 29.61 18.13
C ILE A 381 11.65 29.31 18.25
N SER A 382 12.20 29.32 19.46
CA SER A 382 13.63 29.02 19.70
C SER A 382 14.00 27.54 19.63
N MET A 383 13.04 26.62 19.77
CA MET A 383 13.29 25.17 19.71
C MET A 383 13.36 24.62 18.28
N ASP A 384 12.84 25.36 17.30
CA ASP A 384 12.77 24.98 15.88
C ASP A 384 13.69 25.84 14.97
N ALA A 385 14.45 26.78 15.55
CA ALA A 385 15.55 27.51 14.89
C ALA A 385 16.88 26.79 15.13
#